data_AF-A0A1H0JCF2-F1
#
_entry.id   AF-A0A1H0JCF2-F1
#
_cell.length_a   1.000
_cell.length_b   1.000
_cell.length_c   1.000
_cell.angle_alpha   90.00
_cell.angle_beta   90.00
_cell.angle_gamma   90.00
#
_symmetry.space_group_name_H-M   'P 1'
#
loop_
_entity.id
_entity.type
_entity.pdbx_description
1 polymer ?
#
loop_
_entity_poly.entity_id
_entity_poly.type
_entity_poly.pdbx_seq_one_letter_code
_entity_poly.pdbx_strand_id
1 'polypeptide(L)'
;MAEDGDGDGDPFVRQLAWLVDRAGGKEALVRASGNRVGLRTLDTWSRGGYPRTSVSGAVRDLDAWALAQDFGYPDAAGAPRLVSSCGTARVVPPPVVAGGQPTGVPTVHRARRWWALAAAQVAVVAGTVAVTLAVVDGGTGAPAAAGASAAPTVAVPGLLPSQGDGEPRPQTVGADGVNTFADPRGLTVGGGAVPAGTVVDVRCRIAAAPMPSAGLDGWWYLVDSGPWAGLWAAADGFVGGRSPGDDGGYPTDLDVPVCTAAFTWSPGR
;
A
#
# COMPACT_ATOMS: atom_id res chain seq x y z
N MET A 1 28.12 8.13 -38.41
CA MET A 1 27.68 6.73 -38.59
C MET A 1 27.00 6.34 -37.31
N ALA A 2 25.69 6.60 -37.25
CA ALA A 2 24.83 6.13 -36.17
C ALA A 2 24.50 4.68 -36.52
N GLU A 3 24.79 3.76 -35.61
CA GLU A 3 24.42 2.36 -35.77
C GLU A 3 22.89 2.27 -35.69
N ASP A 4 22.27 2.06 -36.85
CA ASP A 4 20.94 1.48 -36.98
C ASP A 4 20.99 0.06 -36.41
N GLY A 5 20.81 -0.04 -35.08
CA GLY A 5 20.71 -1.30 -34.36
C GLY A 5 19.39 -1.99 -34.69
N ASP A 6 19.49 -3.06 -35.47
CA ASP A 6 18.45 -4.01 -35.82
C ASP A 6 17.49 -4.36 -34.65
N GLY A 7 16.20 -4.10 -34.85
CA GLY A 7 15.14 -5.10 -34.77
C GLY A 7 14.75 -5.72 -33.42
N ASP A 8 15.48 -5.53 -32.33
CA ASP A 8 15.13 -6.13 -31.04
C ASP A 8 14.19 -5.20 -30.26
N GLY A 9 12.89 -5.33 -30.53
CA GLY A 9 11.84 -4.55 -29.88
C GLY A 9 12.01 -4.53 -28.36
N ASP A 10 11.81 -3.35 -27.76
CA ASP A 10 11.95 -3.08 -26.33
C ASP A 10 11.47 -4.29 -25.48
N PRO A 11 12.33 -4.89 -24.64
CA PRO A 11 12.02 -6.15 -23.96
C PRO A 11 10.77 -6.07 -23.09
N PHE A 12 10.52 -4.91 -22.47
CA PHE A 12 9.30 -4.69 -21.70
C PHE A 12 8.07 -4.72 -22.60
N VAL A 13 8.13 -4.02 -23.74
CA VAL A 13 7.02 -3.96 -24.70
C VAL A 13 6.75 -5.34 -25.30
N ARG A 14 7.78 -6.12 -25.60
CA ARG A 14 7.69 -7.50 -26.08
C ARG A 14 6.99 -8.40 -25.06
N GLN A 15 7.45 -8.35 -23.81
CA GLN A 15 6.87 -9.12 -22.71
C GLN A 15 5.39 -8.74 -22.46
N LEU A 16 5.08 -7.44 -22.52
CA LEU A 16 3.73 -6.93 -22.37
C LEU A 16 2.81 -7.35 -23.53
N ALA A 17 3.29 -7.26 -24.77
CA ALA A 17 2.55 -7.67 -25.96
C ALA A 17 2.18 -9.15 -25.90
N TRP A 18 3.11 -10.00 -25.46
CA TRP A 18 2.86 -11.42 -25.25
C TRP A 18 1.76 -11.67 -24.19
N LEU A 19 1.79 -10.96 -23.06
CA LEU A 19 0.75 -11.06 -22.03
C LEU A 19 -0.63 -10.62 -22.55
N VAL A 20 -0.67 -9.55 -23.34
CA VAL A 20 -1.89 -9.05 -23.97
C VAL A 20 -2.46 -10.06 -24.95
N ASP A 21 -1.63 -10.64 -25.83
CA ASP A 21 -2.05 -11.67 -26.79
C ASP A 21 -2.56 -12.92 -26.08
N ARG A 22 -1.82 -13.41 -25.08
CA ARG A 22 -2.18 -14.59 -24.28
C ARG A 22 -3.51 -14.44 -23.55
N ALA A 23 -3.81 -13.23 -23.08
CA ALA A 23 -5.07 -12.89 -22.42
C ALA A 23 -6.24 -12.68 -23.40
N GLY A 24 -5.98 -12.55 -24.70
CA GLY A 24 -7.01 -12.25 -25.71
C GLY A 24 -7.34 -10.76 -25.84
N GLY A 25 -6.40 -9.87 -25.52
CA GLY A 25 -6.54 -8.41 -25.62
C GLY A 25 -6.31 -7.67 -24.29
N LYS A 26 -6.21 -6.34 -24.36
CA LYS A 26 -5.88 -5.51 -23.19
C LYS A 26 -7.02 -5.52 -22.16
N GLU A 27 -8.26 -5.40 -22.61
CA GLU A 27 -9.45 -5.44 -21.75
C GLU A 27 -9.58 -6.79 -21.04
N ALA A 28 -9.25 -7.88 -21.73
CA ALA A 28 -9.24 -9.22 -21.16
C ALA A 28 -8.11 -9.36 -20.13
N LEU A 29 -6.93 -8.81 -20.40
CA LEU A 29 -5.82 -8.76 -19.44
C LEU A 29 -6.17 -7.95 -18.18
N VAL A 30 -6.82 -6.78 -18.33
CA VAL A 30 -7.30 -5.96 -17.19
C VAL A 30 -8.26 -6.78 -16.32
N ARG A 31 -9.22 -7.47 -16.93
CA ARG A 31 -10.19 -8.31 -16.21
C ARG A 31 -9.52 -9.51 -15.53
N ALA A 32 -8.67 -10.24 -16.25
CA ALA A 32 -7.98 -11.44 -15.77
C ALA A 32 -6.99 -11.12 -14.64
N SER A 33 -6.34 -9.96 -14.71
CA SER A 33 -5.46 -9.44 -13.66
C SER A 33 -6.21 -8.76 -12.52
N GLY A 34 -7.54 -8.80 -12.47
CA GLY A 34 -8.32 -8.24 -11.37
C GLY A 34 -8.16 -6.72 -11.22
N ASN A 35 -8.07 -6.00 -12.35
CA ASN A 35 -7.89 -4.53 -12.41
C ASN A 35 -6.60 -4.00 -11.77
N ARG A 36 -5.56 -4.83 -11.64
CA ARG A 36 -4.24 -4.41 -11.13
C ARG A 36 -3.57 -3.35 -12.01
N VAL A 37 -3.89 -3.32 -13.29
CA VAL A 37 -3.42 -2.30 -14.25
C VAL A 37 -4.61 -1.81 -15.07
N GLY A 38 -4.72 -0.49 -15.27
CA GLY A 38 -5.78 0.12 -16.08
C GLY A 38 -5.48 0.09 -17.59
N LEU A 39 -6.54 0.20 -18.41
CA LEU A 39 -6.43 0.15 -19.88
C LEU A 39 -5.52 1.24 -20.45
N ARG A 40 -5.70 2.50 -20.00
CA ARG A 40 -4.86 3.64 -20.40
C ARG A 40 -3.38 3.43 -20.07
N THR A 41 -3.10 2.77 -18.95
CA THR A 41 -1.74 2.43 -18.53
C THR A 41 -1.13 1.43 -19.50
N LEU A 42 -1.86 0.36 -19.84
CA LEU A 42 -1.42 -0.64 -20.83
C LEU A 42 -1.18 -0.01 -22.21
N ASP A 43 -2.03 0.91 -22.67
CA ASP A 43 -1.83 1.65 -23.93
C ASP A 43 -0.58 2.52 -23.95
N THR A 44 -0.28 3.13 -22.81
CA THR A 44 0.91 3.98 -22.67
C THR A 44 2.17 3.11 -22.67
N TRP A 45 2.14 2.00 -21.93
CA TRP A 45 3.22 1.02 -21.85
C TRP A 45 3.48 0.30 -23.17
N SER A 46 2.43 -0.08 -23.90
CA SER A 46 2.55 -0.72 -25.23
C SER A 46 3.22 0.18 -26.27
N ARG A 47 3.21 1.50 -26.05
CA ARG A 47 3.90 2.49 -26.88
C ARG A 47 5.31 2.82 -26.36
N GLY A 48 5.80 2.09 -25.36
CA GLY A 48 7.12 2.32 -24.73
C GLY A 48 7.12 3.38 -23.63
N GLY A 49 5.96 3.96 -23.28
CA GLY A 49 5.83 4.97 -22.23
C GLY A 49 5.72 4.37 -20.82
N TYR A 50 6.60 3.44 -20.46
CA TYR A 50 6.62 2.81 -19.14
C TYR A 50 7.77 3.37 -18.25
N PRO A 51 7.70 3.21 -16.91
CA PRO A 51 8.74 3.68 -16.01
C PRO A 51 10.05 2.91 -16.24
N ARG A 52 11.05 3.54 -16.86
CA ARG A 52 12.35 2.92 -17.14
C ARG A 52 13.33 2.99 -15.97
N THR A 53 13.23 4.03 -15.15
CA THR A 53 14.17 4.31 -14.06
C THR A 53 13.70 3.78 -12.71
N SER A 54 12.44 3.37 -12.59
CA SER A 54 11.85 2.86 -11.36
C SER A 54 10.84 1.76 -11.64
N VAL A 55 10.65 0.85 -10.70
CA VAL A 55 9.60 -0.18 -10.79
C VAL A 55 8.36 0.32 -10.05
N SER A 56 7.30 0.65 -10.79
CA SER A 56 6.03 1.09 -10.17
C SER A 56 5.28 -0.08 -9.53
N GLY A 57 4.35 0.22 -8.61
CA GLY A 57 3.49 -0.80 -7.99
C GLY A 57 2.70 -1.61 -9.03
N ALA A 58 2.10 -0.93 -10.01
CA ALA A 58 1.36 -1.56 -11.11
C ALA A 58 2.21 -2.57 -11.91
N VAL A 59 3.51 -2.29 -12.14
CA VAL A 59 4.41 -3.24 -12.81
C VAL A 59 4.67 -4.47 -11.93
N ARG A 60 4.89 -4.28 -10.63
CA ARG A 60 5.10 -5.39 -9.68
C ARG A 60 3.86 -6.27 -9.57
N ASP A 61 2.68 -5.67 -9.50
CA ASP A 61 1.41 -6.38 -9.35
C ASP A 61 1.08 -7.19 -10.60
N LEU A 62 1.31 -6.64 -11.80
CA LEU A 62 1.12 -7.37 -13.05
C LEU A 62 2.12 -8.51 -13.22
N ASP A 63 3.40 -8.28 -12.88
CA ASP A 63 4.45 -9.30 -12.93
C ASP A 63 4.18 -10.45 -11.95
N ALA A 64 3.78 -10.15 -10.71
CA ALA A 64 3.42 -11.14 -9.71
C ALA A 64 2.18 -11.94 -10.13
N TRP A 65 1.17 -11.29 -10.71
CA TRP A 65 0.02 -11.98 -11.28
C TRP A 65 0.44 -12.92 -12.41
N ALA A 66 1.28 -12.47 -13.35
CA ALA A 66 1.73 -13.27 -14.50
C ALA A 66 2.50 -14.53 -14.08
N LEU A 67 3.35 -14.43 -13.06
CA LEU A 67 4.05 -15.58 -12.47
C LEU A 67 3.10 -16.63 -11.89
N ALA A 68 1.93 -16.23 -11.40
CA ALA A 68 0.98 -17.14 -10.78
C ALA A 68 0.14 -17.94 -11.79
N GLN A 69 0.14 -17.58 -13.08
CA GLN A 69 -0.78 -18.17 -14.07
C GLN A 69 -0.24 -19.43 -14.78
N ASP A 70 0.97 -19.90 -14.43
CA ASP A 70 1.60 -21.13 -14.95
C ASP A 70 1.59 -21.27 -16.49
N PHE A 71 1.61 -20.16 -17.22
CA PHE A 71 1.58 -20.14 -18.69
C PHE A 71 2.97 -19.99 -19.33
N GLY A 72 4.03 -20.32 -18.60
CA GLY A 72 5.42 -20.24 -19.10
C GLY A 72 6.04 -18.84 -19.06
N TYR A 73 5.49 -17.91 -18.29
CA TYR A 73 6.10 -16.59 -18.08
C TYR A 73 7.29 -16.67 -17.11
N PRO A 74 8.39 -15.93 -17.37
CA PRO A 74 8.59 -14.97 -18.47
C PRO A 74 9.10 -15.59 -19.78
N ASP A 75 9.66 -16.79 -19.74
CA ASP A 75 10.46 -17.38 -20.82
C ASP A 75 9.71 -17.53 -22.16
N ALA A 76 8.40 -17.77 -22.11
CA ALA A 76 7.56 -17.95 -23.30
C ALA A 76 7.51 -16.71 -24.21
N ALA A 77 7.81 -15.51 -23.70
CA ALA A 77 7.88 -14.29 -24.49
C ALA A 77 9.28 -14.03 -25.09
N GLY A 78 10.29 -14.82 -24.72
CA GLY A 78 11.69 -14.57 -25.09
C GLY A 78 12.20 -13.22 -24.59
N ALA A 79 11.68 -12.75 -23.45
CA ALA A 79 12.02 -11.47 -22.84
C ALA A 79 12.21 -11.62 -21.31
N PRO A 80 12.96 -10.70 -20.67
CA PRO A 80 13.03 -10.61 -19.22
C PRO A 80 11.65 -10.31 -18.61
N ARG A 81 11.55 -10.57 -17.30
CA ARG A 81 10.40 -10.13 -16.48
C ARG A 81 10.15 -8.64 -16.62
N LEU A 82 8.89 -8.22 -16.53
CA LEU A 82 8.49 -6.81 -16.57
C LEU A 82 9.26 -5.98 -15.52
N VAL A 83 9.42 -6.50 -14.30
CA VAL A 83 10.17 -5.83 -13.23
C VAL A 83 11.67 -5.75 -13.50
N SER A 84 12.23 -6.63 -14.34
CA SER A 84 13.65 -6.64 -14.72
C SER A 84 13.93 -5.69 -15.88
N SER A 85 12.92 -5.38 -16.71
CA SER A 85 13.01 -4.37 -17.75
C SER A 85 12.76 -2.95 -17.24
N CYS A 86 12.28 -2.80 -15.99
CA CYS A 86 12.13 -1.54 -15.28
C CYS A 86 13.26 -1.37 -14.24
N GLY A 87 13.91 -0.20 -14.21
CA GLY A 87 14.92 0.13 -13.23
C GLY A 87 16.32 0.31 -13.84
N THR A 88 17.18 1.03 -13.13
CA THR A 88 18.57 1.27 -13.52
C THR A 88 19.39 -0.02 -13.40
N ALA A 89 19.26 -0.91 -14.38
CA ALA A 89 20.24 -1.93 -14.63
C ALA A 89 20.86 -1.66 -16.01
N ARG A 90 21.93 -0.84 -16.02
CA ARG A 90 23.11 -1.29 -16.76
C ARG A 90 23.48 -2.63 -16.13
N VAL A 91 22.98 -3.70 -16.71
CA VAL A 91 23.59 -5.01 -16.54
C VAL A 91 25.00 -4.85 -17.10
N VAL A 92 25.99 -4.69 -16.22
CA VAL A 92 27.35 -5.04 -16.58
C VAL A 92 27.27 -6.52 -16.91
N PRO A 93 27.54 -6.94 -18.16
CA PRO A 93 27.50 -8.35 -18.50
C PRO A 93 28.46 -9.08 -17.55
N PRO A 94 28.08 -10.25 -17.00
CA PRO A 94 29.03 -11.05 -16.24
C PRO A 94 30.25 -11.31 -17.14
N PRO A 95 31.48 -11.30 -16.60
CA PRO A 95 32.65 -11.65 -17.39
C PRO A 95 32.40 -13.01 -18.03
N VAL A 96 32.62 -13.10 -19.34
CA VAL A 96 32.56 -14.32 -20.12
C VAL A 96 33.53 -15.32 -19.49
N VAL A 97 33.01 -16.23 -18.65
CA VAL A 97 33.75 -17.41 -18.22
C VAL A 97 33.59 -18.42 -19.35
N ALA A 98 34.64 -18.52 -20.17
CA ALA A 98 34.77 -19.57 -21.15
C ALA A 98 34.86 -20.93 -20.44
N GLY A 99 34.00 -21.87 -20.86
CA GLY A 99 34.24 -23.31 -20.71
C GLY A 99 33.55 -24.00 -19.54
N GLY A 100 32.55 -24.82 -19.85
CA GLY A 100 32.04 -25.84 -18.94
C GLY A 100 30.63 -26.31 -19.29
N GLN A 101 30.53 -27.31 -20.17
CA GLN A 101 29.31 -28.09 -20.41
C GLN A 101 28.76 -28.66 -19.09
N PRO A 102 27.46 -28.51 -18.78
CA PRO A 102 26.78 -29.38 -17.83
C PRO A 102 25.99 -30.47 -18.57
N THR A 103 26.48 -31.69 -18.43
CA THR A 103 25.73 -32.92 -18.66
C THR A 103 24.63 -33.08 -17.61
N GLY A 104 23.37 -33.09 -18.06
CA GLY A 104 22.34 -34.08 -17.68
C GLY A 104 21.71 -34.11 -16.27
N VAL A 105 20.38 -34.29 -16.31
CA VAL A 105 19.51 -35.08 -15.39
C VAL A 105 18.93 -34.35 -14.15
N PRO A 106 17.72 -34.67 -13.64
CA PRO A 106 16.42 -34.95 -14.28
C PRO A 106 15.32 -33.95 -13.85
N THR A 107 14.24 -33.90 -14.63
CA THR A 107 12.97 -33.24 -14.28
C THR A 107 12.21 -34.02 -13.20
N VAL A 108 11.88 -33.36 -12.09
CA VAL A 108 10.93 -33.87 -11.09
C VAL A 108 9.59 -33.18 -11.31
N HIS A 109 8.66 -33.87 -11.97
CA HIS A 109 7.25 -33.46 -12.02
C HIS A 109 6.62 -33.61 -10.63
N ARG A 110 6.37 -32.50 -9.94
CA ARG A 110 5.42 -32.48 -8.81
C ARG A 110 4.07 -31.96 -9.31
N ALA A 111 3.25 -32.90 -9.77
CA ALA A 111 1.81 -32.74 -9.78
C ALA A 111 1.31 -32.60 -8.34
N ARG A 112 0.60 -31.52 -8.02
CA ARG A 112 -0.26 -31.51 -6.83
C ARG A 112 -1.58 -30.81 -7.09
N ARG A 113 -2.54 -31.67 -7.46
CA ARG A 113 -4.00 -31.46 -7.44
C ARG A 113 -4.46 -30.92 -6.09
N TRP A 114 -5.15 -29.80 -6.07
CA TRP A 114 -6.08 -29.44 -4.99
C TRP A 114 -7.33 -28.82 -5.62
N TRP A 115 -8.30 -29.68 -5.94
CA TRP A 115 -9.67 -29.27 -6.24
C TRP A 115 -10.42 -28.98 -4.93
N ALA A 116 -11.18 -27.90 -4.97
CA ALA A 116 -12.51 -27.69 -4.39
C ALA A 116 -12.87 -28.40 -3.07
N LEU A 117 -13.25 -27.60 -2.07
CA LEU A 117 -14.49 -27.85 -1.34
C LEU A 117 -15.25 -26.53 -1.13
N ALA A 118 -16.45 -26.52 -1.70
CA ALA A 118 -17.54 -25.65 -1.32
C ALA A 118 -18.21 -26.17 -0.03
N ALA A 119 -19.04 -25.27 0.53
CA ALA A 119 -20.23 -25.54 1.34
C ALA A 119 -20.18 -25.16 2.84
N ALA A 120 -21.07 -24.20 3.14
CA ALA A 120 -22.15 -24.27 4.13
C ALA A 120 -21.90 -23.90 5.61
N GLN A 121 -22.40 -22.70 5.93
CA GLN A 121 -23.43 -22.35 6.95
C GLN A 121 -23.23 -22.62 8.45
N VAL A 122 -23.73 -21.65 9.24
CA VAL A 122 -24.57 -21.71 10.49
C VAL A 122 -24.15 -20.51 11.37
N ALA A 123 -24.90 -19.39 11.41
CA ALA A 123 -26.09 -19.11 12.22
C ALA A 123 -25.82 -19.00 13.75
N VAL A 124 -26.04 -17.76 14.26
CA VAL A 124 -26.54 -17.36 15.59
C VAL A 124 -25.71 -17.70 16.83
N VAL A 125 -25.20 -16.65 17.51
CA VAL A 125 -25.32 -16.52 18.98
C VAL A 125 -25.65 -15.06 19.33
N ALA A 126 -26.89 -14.84 19.75
CA ALA A 126 -27.30 -13.71 20.56
C ALA A 126 -26.79 -13.91 21.99
N GLY A 127 -26.30 -12.86 22.64
CA GLY A 127 -25.80 -12.93 24.01
C GLY A 127 -25.65 -11.54 24.63
N THR A 128 -26.77 -10.99 25.09
CA THR A 128 -26.87 -9.85 25.99
C THR A 128 -26.22 -10.14 27.33
N VAL A 129 -25.35 -9.26 27.83
CA VAL A 129 -25.16 -9.05 29.28
C VAL A 129 -25.04 -7.54 29.53
N ALA A 130 -26.08 -7.00 30.16
CA ALA A 130 -26.11 -5.70 30.82
C ALA A 130 -26.05 -5.95 32.33
N VAL A 131 -25.03 -5.44 33.03
CA VAL A 131 -24.92 -5.32 34.51
C VAL A 131 -23.84 -4.24 34.78
N THR A 132 -24.16 -2.96 34.91
CA THR A 132 -24.54 -2.14 36.10
C THR A 132 -23.41 -1.65 37.03
N LEU A 133 -23.49 -0.32 37.31
CA LEU A 133 -23.16 0.44 38.54
C LEU A 133 -21.67 0.73 38.83
N ALA A 134 -21.19 1.98 38.79
CA ALA A 134 -21.40 3.15 39.68
C ALA A 134 -20.45 3.18 40.90
N VAL A 135 -20.22 4.39 41.42
CA VAL A 135 -19.38 4.84 42.57
C VAL A 135 -17.87 4.98 42.21
N VAL A 136 -17.09 6.03 42.55
CA VAL A 136 -17.09 7.00 43.65
C VAL A 136 -16.40 8.31 43.23
N ASP A 137 -16.85 9.42 43.82
CA ASP A 137 -16.22 10.75 43.95
C ASP A 137 -14.78 10.79 44.50
N GLY A 138 -14.04 11.85 44.12
CA GLY A 138 -13.25 12.66 45.04
C GLY A 138 -11.87 12.16 45.50
N GLY A 139 -10.80 12.80 45.02
CA GLY A 139 -9.47 12.62 45.61
C GLY A 139 -8.37 13.49 45.00
N THR A 140 -8.31 14.76 45.38
CA THR A 140 -7.12 15.62 45.24
C THR A 140 -5.98 15.04 46.07
N GLY A 141 -4.86 14.69 45.42
CA GLY A 141 -3.64 14.28 46.12
C GLY A 141 -2.49 13.90 45.18
N ALA A 142 -1.67 14.88 44.81
CA ALA A 142 -0.25 14.64 44.52
C ALA A 142 0.46 14.32 45.86
N PRO A 143 1.58 13.58 45.95
CA PRO A 143 2.79 13.82 45.14
C PRO A 143 3.67 12.58 44.85
N ALA A 144 4.87 12.89 44.32
CA ALA A 144 6.14 12.15 44.37
C ALA A 144 6.45 11.16 43.23
N ALA A 145 7.24 11.68 42.30
CA ALA A 145 7.97 10.95 41.28
C ALA A 145 8.98 9.95 41.90
N ALA A 146 8.82 8.67 41.57
CA ALA A 146 9.87 7.66 41.69
C ALA A 146 10.48 7.45 40.29
N GLY A 147 11.77 7.77 40.15
CA GLY A 147 12.52 7.62 38.91
C GLY A 147 12.74 6.16 38.55
N ALA A 148 11.98 5.66 37.57
CA ALA A 148 12.28 4.42 36.88
C ALA A 148 13.37 4.70 35.84
N SER A 149 14.51 3.99 35.97
CA SER A 149 15.61 4.04 35.01
C SER A 149 15.17 3.34 33.72
N ALA A 150 14.85 4.11 32.68
CA ALA A 150 14.47 3.57 31.38
C ALA A 150 15.71 3.07 30.62
N ALA A 151 15.67 1.79 30.23
CA ALA A 151 16.63 1.15 29.35
C ALA A 151 16.55 1.73 27.92
N PRO A 152 17.60 1.60 27.08
CA PRO A 152 17.57 2.09 25.70
C PRO A 152 16.44 1.42 24.88
N THR A 153 15.52 2.24 24.36
CA THR A 153 14.43 1.77 23.49
C THR A 153 14.95 1.58 22.06
N VAL A 154 15.05 0.32 21.65
CA VAL A 154 15.27 -0.07 20.25
C VAL A 154 14.01 0.27 19.46
N ALA A 155 14.15 0.99 18.34
CA ALA A 155 13.04 1.21 17.41
C ALA A 155 12.51 -0.15 16.94
N VAL A 156 11.30 -0.52 17.37
CA VAL A 156 10.68 -1.79 16.98
C VAL A 156 10.24 -1.67 15.52
N PRO A 157 10.80 -2.48 14.60
CA PRO A 157 10.35 -2.50 13.21
C PRO A 157 8.85 -2.83 13.18
N GLY A 158 8.04 -1.91 12.65
CA GLY A 158 6.60 -2.11 12.47
C GLY A 158 5.71 -1.04 13.10
N LEU A 159 6.17 -0.31 14.12
CA LEU A 159 5.40 0.79 14.70
C LEU A 159 5.35 1.99 13.75
N LEU A 160 4.13 2.46 13.45
CA LEU A 160 3.91 3.70 12.72
C LEU A 160 4.24 4.89 13.62
N PRO A 161 4.82 5.97 13.07
CA PRO A 161 4.93 7.22 13.82
C PRO A 161 3.52 7.73 14.13
N SER A 162 3.31 8.18 15.37
CA SER A 162 1.98 8.53 15.87
C SER A 162 1.96 9.85 16.63
N GLN A 163 3.08 10.57 16.68
CA GLN A 163 3.17 11.86 17.36
C GLN A 163 3.09 13.00 16.36
N GLY A 164 2.16 13.92 16.59
CA GLY A 164 2.10 15.21 15.90
C GLY A 164 2.89 16.28 16.65
N ASP A 165 2.47 17.53 16.49
CA ASP A 165 2.93 18.70 17.27
C ASP A 165 2.28 18.79 18.65
N GLY A 166 1.33 17.89 18.96
CA GLY A 166 0.57 17.84 20.20
C GLY A 166 -0.78 18.56 20.14
N GLU A 167 -1.09 19.25 19.04
CA GLU A 167 -2.35 19.95 18.84
C GLU A 167 -3.21 19.22 17.78
N PRO A 168 -4.28 18.51 18.19
CA PRO A 168 -5.19 17.88 17.24
C PRO A 168 -5.89 18.93 16.37
N ARG A 169 -6.07 18.61 15.08
CA ARG A 169 -6.77 19.47 14.13
C ARG A 169 -8.15 18.88 13.78
N PRO A 170 -9.24 19.65 13.87
CA PRO A 170 -10.55 19.14 13.47
C PRO A 170 -10.62 18.99 11.95
N GLN A 171 -11.13 17.86 11.49
CA GLN A 171 -11.36 17.57 10.07
C GLN A 171 -12.78 17.03 9.87
N THR A 172 -13.46 17.56 8.85
CA THR A 172 -14.80 17.12 8.47
C THR A 172 -14.69 16.05 7.40
N VAL A 173 -15.30 14.89 7.64
CA VAL A 173 -15.38 13.81 6.65
C VAL A 173 -16.28 14.21 5.49
N GLY A 174 -15.84 13.93 4.27
CA GLY A 174 -16.56 14.21 3.03
C GLY A 174 -17.88 13.46 2.89
N ALA A 175 -18.57 13.69 1.78
CA ALA A 175 -19.95 13.21 1.56
C ALA A 175 -20.11 11.67 1.55
N ASP A 176 -19.05 10.93 1.27
CA ASP A 176 -19.08 9.47 1.14
C ASP A 176 -18.66 8.71 2.41
N GLY A 177 -18.28 9.44 3.47
CA GLY A 177 -17.62 8.83 4.62
C GLY A 177 -16.15 8.49 4.33
N VAL A 178 -15.46 7.90 5.31
CA VAL A 178 -14.08 7.43 5.12
C VAL A 178 -13.81 6.14 5.89
N ASN A 179 -13.15 5.17 5.25
CA ASN A 179 -12.75 3.92 5.90
C ASN A 179 -11.58 4.15 6.86
N THR A 180 -11.51 3.32 7.91
CA THR A 180 -10.45 3.39 8.93
C THR A 180 -9.63 2.10 8.98
N PHE A 181 -8.32 2.26 9.23
CA PHE A 181 -7.35 1.20 9.13
C PHE A 181 -6.41 1.20 10.33
N ALA A 182 -6.01 0.03 10.81
CA ALA A 182 -4.99 -0.12 11.83
C ALA A 182 -3.59 0.19 11.27
N ASP A 183 -3.34 -0.18 10.01
CA ASP A 183 -2.10 0.14 9.28
C ASP A 183 -2.41 0.53 7.83
N PRO A 184 -2.13 1.79 7.43
CA PRO A 184 -2.40 2.28 6.08
C PRO A 184 -1.42 1.75 5.02
N ARG A 185 -0.31 1.11 5.43
CA ARG A 185 0.65 0.48 4.50
C ARG A 185 0.18 -0.91 4.08
N GLY A 186 -0.52 -1.61 4.98
CA GLY A 186 -1.02 -2.98 4.78
C GLY A 186 -2.53 -3.05 4.59
N LEU A 187 -3.25 -1.93 4.70
CA LEU A 187 -4.71 -1.83 4.59
C LEU A 187 -5.44 -2.77 5.55
N THR A 188 -4.86 -2.98 6.72
CA THR A 188 -5.48 -3.80 7.76
C THR A 188 -6.65 -3.02 8.33
N VAL A 189 -7.86 -3.51 8.13
CA VAL A 189 -9.10 -2.89 8.64
C VAL A 189 -8.98 -2.73 10.15
N GLY A 190 -9.19 -1.50 10.64
CA GLY A 190 -9.01 -1.17 12.06
C GLY A 190 -10.32 -0.97 12.83
N GLY A 191 -11.40 -0.64 12.13
CA GLY A 191 -12.70 -0.33 12.73
C GLY A 191 -13.79 -0.04 11.69
N GLY A 192 -14.92 0.51 12.15
CA GLY A 192 -15.97 0.98 11.26
C GLY A 192 -15.55 2.22 10.47
N ALA A 193 -16.20 2.48 9.34
CA ALA A 193 -16.03 3.74 8.61
C ALA A 193 -16.50 4.94 9.46
N VAL A 194 -15.86 6.09 9.27
CA VAL A 194 -16.35 7.36 9.82
C VAL A 194 -17.48 7.86 8.91
N PRO A 195 -18.68 8.13 9.43
CA PRO A 195 -19.80 8.62 8.63
C PRO A 195 -19.52 9.98 7.99
N ALA A 196 -20.15 10.23 6.84
CA ALA A 196 -20.10 11.51 6.15
C ALA A 196 -20.52 12.68 7.05
N GLY A 197 -19.85 13.83 6.91
CA GLY A 197 -20.13 15.04 7.68
C GLY A 197 -19.71 14.98 9.16
N THR A 198 -19.15 13.86 9.62
CA THR A 198 -18.61 13.75 10.98
C THR A 198 -17.34 14.59 11.10
N VAL A 199 -17.24 15.37 12.18
CA VAL A 199 -15.99 16.05 12.55
C VAL A 199 -15.21 15.14 13.48
N VAL A 200 -13.95 14.87 13.12
CA VAL A 200 -13.00 14.13 13.97
C VAL A 200 -11.74 14.97 14.15
N ASP A 201 -11.05 14.74 15.25
CA ASP A 201 -9.76 15.33 15.49
C ASP A 201 -8.68 14.44 14.86
N VAL A 202 -7.76 15.04 14.11
CA VAL A 202 -6.61 14.33 13.55
C VAL A 202 -5.33 14.85 14.20
N ARG A 203 -4.46 13.92 14.60
CA ARG A 203 -3.22 14.26 15.31
C ARG A 203 -2.08 14.62 14.37
N CYS A 204 -1.93 13.85 13.29
CA CYS A 204 -0.82 14.01 12.36
C CYS A 204 -1.06 13.22 11.06
N ARG A 205 -0.20 13.43 10.05
CA ARG A 205 -0.24 12.76 8.75
C ARG A 205 0.99 11.94 8.41
N ILE A 206 0.83 10.88 7.62
CA ILE A 206 1.93 10.14 7.00
C ILE A 206 1.71 9.96 5.51
N ALA A 207 2.81 9.93 4.75
CA ALA A 207 2.79 9.46 3.37
C ALA A 207 2.94 7.94 3.37
N ALA A 208 1.94 7.24 2.85
CA ALA A 208 2.02 5.81 2.60
C ALA A 208 1.75 5.55 1.11
N ALA A 209 2.06 4.35 0.62
CA ALA A 209 1.88 4.03 -0.79
C ALA A 209 0.44 4.36 -1.22
N PRO A 210 0.25 5.03 -2.38
CA PRO A 210 -1.08 5.40 -2.84
C PRO A 210 -1.91 4.14 -3.01
N MET A 211 -3.05 4.09 -2.32
CA MET A 211 -4.08 3.10 -2.64
C MET A 211 -4.78 3.53 -3.92
N PRO A 212 -5.39 2.59 -4.67
CA PRO A 212 -6.30 2.95 -5.76
C PRO A 212 -7.48 3.82 -5.30
N SER A 213 -7.85 3.77 -4.01
CA SER A 213 -8.97 4.51 -3.42
C SER A 213 -8.56 5.74 -2.59
N ALA A 214 -7.27 5.91 -2.28
CA ALA A 214 -6.75 7.16 -1.76
C ALA A 214 -6.27 7.96 -2.97
N GLY A 215 -6.61 9.23 -3.04
CA GLY A 215 -6.22 10.13 -4.12
C GLY A 215 -4.72 10.10 -4.41
N LEU A 216 -4.35 10.76 -5.51
CA LEU A 216 -2.97 10.77 -6.03
C LEU A 216 -1.90 11.26 -5.02
N ASP A 217 -2.28 11.86 -3.90
CA ASP A 217 -1.37 12.46 -2.92
C ASP A 217 -0.86 11.48 -1.84
N GLY A 218 -1.56 10.38 -1.57
CA GLY A 218 -1.08 9.27 -0.74
C GLY A 218 -0.91 9.59 0.75
N TRP A 219 -1.56 10.64 1.24
CA TRP A 219 -1.51 11.02 2.66
C TRP A 219 -2.62 10.35 3.48
N TRP A 220 -2.30 10.10 4.74
CA TRP A 220 -3.17 9.46 5.71
C TRP A 220 -3.15 10.23 7.02
N TYR A 221 -4.30 10.39 7.65
CA TYR A 221 -4.44 10.99 8.97
C TYR A 221 -4.60 9.96 10.07
N LEU A 222 -3.92 10.19 11.19
CA LEU A 222 -4.18 9.48 12.44
C LEU A 222 -5.32 10.18 13.18
N VAL A 223 -6.43 9.49 13.36
CA VAL A 223 -7.61 9.98 14.09
C VAL A 223 -7.35 9.94 15.59
N ASP A 224 -7.72 10.99 16.32
CA ASP A 224 -7.46 11.18 17.75
C ASP A 224 -8.74 11.32 18.59
N SER A 225 -9.92 11.29 17.97
CA SER A 225 -11.19 11.38 18.69
C SER A 225 -12.25 10.36 18.27
N GLY A 226 -13.24 10.18 19.14
CA GLY A 226 -14.35 9.24 18.94
C GLY A 226 -13.94 7.76 18.98
N PRO A 227 -14.78 6.86 18.46
CA PRO A 227 -14.52 5.42 18.45
C PRO A 227 -13.41 5.00 17.45
N TRP A 228 -12.89 5.94 16.66
CA TRP A 228 -11.83 5.72 15.68
C TRP A 228 -10.45 6.20 16.15
N ALA A 229 -10.33 6.69 17.38
CA ALA A 229 -9.07 7.14 17.93
C ALA A 229 -8.00 6.04 17.84
N GLY A 230 -6.84 6.39 17.28
CA GLY A 230 -5.74 5.46 17.00
C GLY A 230 -5.80 4.77 15.64
N LEU A 231 -6.83 5.01 14.83
CA LEU A 231 -6.95 4.48 13.47
C LEU A 231 -6.53 5.51 12.41
N TRP A 232 -6.17 5.00 11.24
CA TRP A 232 -5.75 5.77 10.08
C TRP A 232 -6.87 5.90 9.05
N ALA A 233 -7.06 7.10 8.51
CA ALA A 233 -8.02 7.38 7.43
C ALA A 233 -7.31 8.11 6.29
N ALA A 234 -7.71 7.85 5.04
CA ALA A 234 -7.12 8.51 3.89
C ALA A 234 -7.48 10.00 3.89
N ALA A 235 -6.50 10.88 3.66
CA ALA A 235 -6.66 12.33 3.83
C ALA A 235 -7.65 12.95 2.84
N ASP A 236 -7.76 12.37 1.65
CA ASP A 236 -8.69 12.77 0.60
C ASP A 236 -10.17 12.47 0.91
N GLY A 237 -10.43 11.63 1.92
CA GLY A 237 -11.77 11.40 2.47
C GLY A 237 -12.31 12.56 3.31
N PHE A 238 -11.50 13.59 3.55
CA PHE A 238 -11.88 14.77 4.33
C PHE A 238 -12.06 15.99 3.41
N VAL A 239 -12.81 16.99 3.88
CA VAL A 239 -13.07 18.23 3.14
C VAL A 239 -11.81 19.12 3.03
N GLY A 240 -10.69 18.71 3.65
CA GLY A 240 -9.33 19.17 3.35
C GLY A 240 -9.12 20.65 3.60
N GLY A 241 -9.41 21.14 4.81
CA GLY A 241 -9.15 22.54 5.22
C GLY A 241 -9.79 23.64 4.35
N ARG A 242 -10.58 23.29 3.32
CA ARG A 242 -11.13 24.26 2.39
C ARG A 242 -12.22 25.08 3.07
N SER A 243 -12.17 26.39 2.86
CA SER A 243 -13.40 27.17 2.95
C SER A 243 -14.31 26.77 1.77
N PRO A 244 -15.65 26.67 1.97
CA PRO A 244 -16.57 26.43 0.86
C PRO A 244 -16.37 27.49 -0.24
N GLY A 245 -15.81 27.11 -1.39
CA GLY A 245 -15.58 28.01 -2.53
C GLY A 245 -14.21 27.94 -3.20
N ASP A 246 -13.19 27.34 -2.59
CA ASP A 246 -11.85 27.24 -3.20
C ASP A 246 -11.76 26.08 -4.21
N ASP A 247 -11.43 26.43 -5.46
CA ASP A 247 -11.46 25.59 -6.65
C ASP A 247 -10.10 24.95 -7.01
N GLY A 248 -9.06 25.09 -6.17
CA GLY A 248 -7.69 24.64 -6.48
C GLY A 248 -6.88 23.94 -5.37
N GLY A 249 -7.48 23.56 -4.24
CA GLY A 249 -6.73 23.01 -3.10
C GLY A 249 -6.31 21.54 -3.24
N TYR A 250 -5.14 21.19 -2.69
CA TYR A 250 -4.72 19.78 -2.49
C TYR A 250 -5.80 19.00 -1.70
N PRO A 251 -5.99 17.69 -1.93
CA PRO A 251 -6.93 16.87 -1.14
C PRO A 251 -6.54 16.82 0.34
N THR A 252 -5.24 16.93 0.63
CA THR A 252 -4.67 16.93 1.98
C THR A 252 -4.58 18.35 2.57
N ASP A 253 -5.14 18.54 3.76
CA ASP A 253 -4.86 19.68 4.63
C ASP A 253 -3.37 19.66 5.05
N LEU A 254 -2.65 20.69 4.60
CA LEU A 254 -1.22 20.84 4.81
C LEU A 254 -0.84 21.34 6.22
N ASP A 255 -1.80 21.83 7.01
CA ASP A 255 -1.59 22.31 8.38
C ASP A 255 -1.57 21.16 9.40
N VAL A 256 -2.05 19.98 9.03
CA VAL A 256 -1.91 18.76 9.86
C VAL A 256 -0.43 18.34 9.90
N PRO A 257 0.25 18.31 11.06
CA PRO A 257 1.69 18.04 11.11
C PRO A 257 2.03 16.63 10.60
N VAL A 258 3.22 16.43 10.04
CA VAL A 258 3.70 15.09 9.70
C VAL A 258 3.98 14.31 10.99
N CYS A 259 3.53 13.06 11.06
CA CYS A 259 3.79 12.22 12.22
C CYS A 259 5.29 11.98 12.39
N THR A 260 5.78 12.19 13.59
CA THR A 260 7.14 11.87 14.01
C THR A 260 7.13 10.62 14.88
N ALA A 261 8.29 9.94 14.92
CA ALA A 261 8.50 8.91 15.94
C ALA A 261 8.39 9.57 17.31
N ALA A 262 7.86 8.84 18.32
CA ALA A 262 7.68 9.40 19.64
C ALA A 262 9.01 9.90 20.21
N PHE A 263 9.19 11.22 20.15
CA PHE A 263 10.35 11.89 20.70
C PHE A 263 10.16 11.93 22.21
N THR A 264 10.74 10.95 22.89
CA THR A 264 10.89 11.03 24.35
C THR A 264 12.01 12.02 24.61
N TRP A 265 11.67 13.31 24.69
CA TRP A 265 12.58 14.32 25.21
C TRP A 265 12.91 13.94 26.66
N SER A 266 14.15 13.51 26.86
CA SER A 266 14.70 13.32 28.19
C SER A 266 15.47 14.60 28.53
N PRO A 267 14.97 15.47 29.43
CA PRO A 267 15.77 16.58 29.93
C PRO A 267 17.03 16.00 30.57
N GLY A 268 18.18 16.26 29.95
CA GLY A 268 19.48 15.91 30.49
C GLY A 268 19.74 16.68 31.78
N ARG A 269 20.13 15.90 32.79
CA ARG A 269 20.63 16.30 34.11
C ARG A 269 21.93 17.08 34.04
#